data_AF-A0A1E8FFS1-F1
#
_entry.id   AF-A0A1E8FFS1-F1
#
_cell.length_a   1.000
_cell.length_b   1.000
_cell.length_c   1.000
_cell.angle_alpha   90.00
_cell.angle_beta   90.00
_cell.angle_gamma   90.00
#
_symmetry.space_group_name_H-M   'P 1'
#
loop_
_entity.id
_entity.type
_entity.pdbx_description
1 polymer ?
#
loop_
_entity_poly.entity_id
_entity_poly.type
_entity_poly.pdbx_seq_one_letter_code
_entity_poly.pdbx_strand_id
1 'polypeptide(L)'
;MDISFLRSRIIELGRLQGVDDTYTFFYDETNNVRRLYLTDCGLNVNQPNNFILAGIACRGVSHDSDFDSLFDSLKLQKTAKELKLHQIAKGSFLDMLKSKKLKQVLEWLDVQQYYIHYFNLNVLYWSIIDILDSIIGEANNPLFIRYHLQLKSDFYEIALLNSAEFLKKLADFNYPDVSKEKRDEFCLWTILLSEQHSDVLPVQRSKMLTDLLKTSLTLEELPYISGGHGKELIDDFLVYYLQKLYIFKNSRHIFDEEEHIEQLIAGFPMEYGIKPIMNHQFVKSHHCRGVQVSDVVAGFLGKYFNYLKDTNNEQLMLDLDSLTEYQLATFKALNRILTTSDETSRGFFTVVNTEAERQRHYFVCEKVGY
;
A
#
# COMPACT_ATOMS: atom_id res chain seq x y z
N MET A 1 -5.14 -17.83 -16.39
CA MET A 1 -4.23 -16.81 -16.95
C MET A 1 -2.79 -17.25 -16.70
N ASP A 2 -1.96 -17.38 -17.74
CA ASP A 2 -0.53 -17.67 -17.55
C ASP A 2 0.19 -16.41 -17.06
N ILE A 3 0.70 -16.45 -15.83
CA ILE A 3 1.35 -15.31 -15.18
C ILE A 3 2.87 -15.27 -15.41
N SER A 4 3.43 -16.22 -16.19
CA SER A 4 4.88 -16.38 -16.33
C SER A 4 5.56 -15.09 -16.80
N PHE A 5 5.05 -14.48 -17.88
CA PHE A 5 5.59 -13.23 -18.41
C PHE A 5 5.44 -12.07 -17.41
N LEU A 6 4.24 -11.90 -16.83
CA LEU A 6 3.95 -10.85 -15.85
C LEU A 6 4.87 -10.94 -14.63
N ARG A 7 5.03 -12.15 -14.08
CA ARG A 7 5.92 -12.43 -12.94
C ARG A 7 7.36 -12.08 -13.28
N SER A 8 7.88 -12.55 -14.42
CA SER A 8 9.26 -12.27 -14.83
C SER A 8 9.52 -10.77 -14.96
N ARG A 9 8.57 -10.01 -15.53
CA ARG A 9 8.68 -8.55 -15.66
C ARG A 9 8.70 -7.84 -14.30
N ILE A 10 7.81 -8.23 -13.38
CA ILE A 10 7.76 -7.63 -12.05
C ILE A 10 9.07 -7.90 -11.28
N ILE A 11 9.61 -9.12 -11.39
CA ILE A 11 10.89 -9.47 -10.76
C ILE A 11 12.04 -8.64 -11.33
N GLU A 12 12.13 -8.52 -12.65
CA GLU A 12 13.18 -7.78 -13.35
C GLU A 12 13.13 -6.27 -13.01
N LEU A 13 11.96 -5.65 -13.16
CA LEU A 13 11.76 -4.22 -12.90
C LEU A 13 11.93 -3.87 -11.43
N GLY A 14 11.39 -4.71 -10.53
CA GLY A 14 11.50 -4.52 -9.08
C GLY A 14 12.84 -4.96 -8.49
N ARG A 15 13.71 -5.61 -9.29
CA ARG A 15 14.95 -6.26 -8.82
C ARG A 15 14.69 -7.16 -7.60
N LEU A 16 13.60 -7.92 -7.65
CA LEU A 16 13.15 -8.74 -6.53
C LEU A 16 14.10 -9.93 -6.34
N GLN A 17 14.44 -10.21 -5.08
CA GLN A 17 15.30 -11.34 -4.68
C GLN A 17 14.55 -12.27 -3.73
N GLY A 18 14.99 -13.52 -3.62
CA GLY A 18 14.39 -14.51 -2.70
C GLY A 18 12.97 -14.96 -3.05
N VAL A 19 12.37 -14.49 -4.16
CA VAL A 19 10.96 -14.78 -4.52
C VAL A 19 10.69 -16.20 -5.02
N ASP A 20 11.74 -16.96 -5.32
CA ASP A 20 11.64 -18.39 -5.65
C ASP A 20 11.91 -19.30 -4.44
N ASP A 21 12.30 -18.73 -3.29
CA ASP A 21 12.39 -19.49 -2.05
C ASP A 21 10.99 -19.88 -1.55
N THR A 22 10.96 -20.81 -0.60
CA THR A 22 9.72 -21.26 0.04
C THR A 22 9.52 -20.54 1.36
N TYR A 23 8.37 -19.91 1.52
CA TYR A 23 7.91 -19.28 2.75
C TYR A 23 6.49 -19.74 3.10
N THR A 24 6.10 -19.48 4.33
CA THR A 24 4.70 -19.48 4.77
C THR A 24 4.33 -18.08 5.22
N PHE A 25 3.38 -17.48 4.53
CA PHE A 25 2.88 -16.14 4.79
C PHE A 25 1.54 -16.21 5.52
N PHE A 26 1.39 -15.35 6.52
CA PHE A 26 0.13 -15.07 7.20
C PHE A 26 -0.28 -13.63 6.91
N TYR A 27 -1.57 -13.41 6.68
CA TYR A 27 -2.10 -12.11 6.27
C TYR A 27 -3.27 -11.69 7.14
N ASP A 28 -3.35 -10.38 7.36
CA ASP A 28 -4.57 -9.66 7.68
C ASP A 28 -4.53 -8.31 6.93
N GLU A 29 -5.63 -7.58 6.95
CA GLU A 29 -5.78 -6.32 6.25
C GLU A 29 -6.34 -5.18 7.12
N THR A 30 -6.18 -3.94 6.66
CA THR A 30 -6.76 -2.77 7.33
C THR A 30 -8.10 -2.38 6.73
N ASN A 31 -9.08 -2.09 7.59
CA ASN A 31 -10.33 -1.35 7.32
C ASN A 31 -10.82 -1.36 5.86
N ASN A 32 -11.72 -2.30 5.57
CA ASN A 32 -12.21 -2.61 4.24
C ASN A 32 -13.17 -1.54 3.72
N VAL A 33 -12.62 -0.49 3.10
CA VAL A 33 -13.44 0.41 2.27
C VAL A 33 -14.12 -0.38 1.14
N ARG A 34 -13.61 -1.58 0.79
CA ARG A 34 -14.02 -2.53 -0.27
C ARG A 34 -14.07 -1.92 -1.66
N ARG A 35 -14.73 -0.76 -1.80
CA ARG A 35 -14.88 0.07 -2.98
C ARG A 35 -14.66 1.54 -2.61
N LEU A 36 -13.88 2.26 -3.41
CA LEU A 36 -13.72 3.72 -3.29
C LEU A 36 -14.46 4.39 -4.44
N TYR A 37 -15.35 5.33 -4.15
CA TYR A 37 -16.10 6.04 -5.19
C TYR A 37 -16.41 7.49 -4.81
N LEU A 38 -16.61 8.31 -5.83
CA LEU A 38 -16.97 9.72 -5.73
C LEU A 38 -18.47 9.86 -5.44
N THR A 39 -18.78 10.80 -4.56
CA THR A 39 -20.13 11.25 -4.20
C THR A 39 -20.23 12.75 -4.45
N ASP A 40 -21.43 13.31 -4.34
CA ASP A 40 -21.65 14.75 -4.49
C ASP A 40 -20.95 15.58 -3.37
N CYS A 41 -20.51 14.93 -2.29
CA CYS A 41 -19.83 15.55 -1.15
C CYS A 41 -18.34 15.14 -1.01
N GLY A 42 -17.74 14.48 -2.01
CA GLY A 42 -16.36 14.00 -1.95
C GLY A 42 -16.29 12.49 -2.13
N LEU A 43 -15.72 11.76 -1.17
CA LEU A 43 -15.61 10.30 -1.21
C LEU A 43 -16.72 9.61 -0.38
N ASN A 44 -16.94 8.32 -0.62
CA ASN A 44 -17.78 7.48 0.23
C ASN A 44 -17.20 7.20 1.63
N VAL A 45 -15.99 7.69 1.91
CA VAL A 45 -15.31 7.60 3.20
C VAL A 45 -14.88 8.97 3.68
N ASN A 46 -14.93 9.18 4.99
CA ASN A 46 -14.54 10.46 5.61
C ASN A 46 -13.02 10.69 5.54
N GLN A 47 -12.23 9.63 5.70
CA GLN A 47 -10.77 9.68 5.63
C GLN A 47 -10.28 8.52 4.76
N PRO A 48 -9.67 8.79 3.58
CA PRO A 48 -9.15 7.77 2.69
C PRO A 48 -7.81 7.25 3.22
N ASN A 49 -7.86 6.52 4.33
CA ASN A 49 -6.69 5.88 4.92
C ASN A 49 -6.09 4.86 3.95
N ASN A 50 -4.78 4.61 4.09
CA ASN A 50 -4.09 3.61 3.29
C ASN A 50 -4.68 2.22 3.55
N PHE A 51 -4.82 1.45 2.48
CA PHE A 51 -5.12 0.03 2.55
C PHE A 51 -3.82 -0.74 2.68
N ILE A 52 -3.71 -1.52 3.77
CA ILE A 52 -2.58 -2.39 4.04
C ILE A 52 -3.05 -3.84 4.00
N LEU A 53 -2.41 -4.67 3.17
CA LEU A 53 -2.47 -6.13 3.26
C LEU A 53 -1.11 -6.61 3.75
N ALA A 54 -1.02 -7.13 4.97
CA ALA A 54 0.26 -7.36 5.62
C ALA A 54 0.21 -8.50 6.63
N GLY A 55 1.37 -8.86 7.13
CA GLY A 55 1.47 -9.80 8.23
C GLY A 55 2.89 -10.29 8.44
N ILE A 56 2.97 -11.53 8.91
CA ILE A 56 4.25 -12.19 9.18
C ILE A 56 4.53 -13.30 8.18
N ALA A 57 5.80 -13.57 7.93
CA ALA A 57 6.23 -14.69 7.10
C ALA A 57 7.40 -15.43 7.75
N CYS A 58 7.50 -16.71 7.49
CA CYS A 58 8.62 -17.54 7.94
C CYS A 58 9.14 -18.38 6.77
N ARG A 59 10.42 -18.76 6.82
CA ARG A 59 11.02 -19.61 5.79
C ARG A 59 10.53 -21.05 5.93
N GLY A 60 10.24 -21.69 4.80
CA GLY A 60 9.75 -23.07 4.73
C GLY A 60 8.23 -23.22 4.83
N VAL A 61 7.77 -24.47 4.87
CA VAL A 61 6.34 -24.85 4.88
C VAL A 61 5.73 -24.93 6.29
N SER A 62 6.57 -24.90 7.32
CA SER A 62 6.20 -24.94 8.72
C SER A 62 7.27 -24.26 9.54
N HIS A 63 6.85 -23.48 10.52
CA HIS A 63 7.75 -22.89 11.51
C HIS A 63 7.25 -23.32 12.88
N ASP A 64 8.08 -24.03 13.63
CA ASP A 64 7.76 -24.50 14.97
C ASP A 64 7.89 -23.33 15.95
N SER A 65 6.88 -22.47 15.95
CA SER A 65 6.84 -21.30 16.82
C SER A 65 5.94 -21.52 18.00
N ASP A 66 6.48 -21.19 19.16
CA ASP A 66 5.74 -21.18 20.42
C ASP A 66 4.89 -19.90 20.54
N PHE A 67 3.83 -19.85 19.72
CA PHE A 67 2.83 -18.80 19.82
C PHE A 67 2.04 -18.87 21.15
N ASP A 68 1.96 -20.05 21.79
CA ASP A 68 1.34 -20.21 23.11
C ASP A 68 2.04 -19.30 24.13
N SER A 69 3.36 -19.41 24.22
CA SER A 69 4.17 -18.59 25.13
C SER A 69 4.05 -17.09 24.85
N LEU A 70 3.96 -16.68 23.57
CA LEU A 70 3.69 -15.28 23.25
C LEU A 70 2.34 -14.85 23.85
N PHE A 71 1.27 -15.58 23.57
CA PHE A 71 -0.07 -15.23 24.00
C PHE A 71 -0.20 -15.19 25.53
N ASP A 72 0.40 -16.15 26.22
CA ASP A 72 0.46 -16.19 27.68
C ASP A 72 1.21 -14.96 28.25
N SER A 73 2.32 -14.58 27.62
CA SER A 73 3.12 -13.42 28.04
C SER A 73 2.38 -12.09 27.88
N LEU A 74 1.47 -11.99 26.90
CA LEU A 74 0.68 -10.79 26.61
C LEU A 74 -0.43 -10.54 27.64
N LYS A 75 -0.74 -11.53 28.50
CA LYS A 75 -1.74 -11.44 29.57
C LYS A 75 -3.03 -10.77 29.08
N LEU A 76 -3.59 -11.31 28.00
CA LEU A 76 -4.85 -10.82 27.44
C LEU A 76 -6.01 -11.05 28.42
N GLN A 77 -7.09 -10.28 28.27
CA GLN A 77 -8.29 -10.49 29.09
C GLN A 77 -8.85 -11.89 28.83
N LYS A 78 -9.34 -12.58 29.86
CA LYS A 78 -9.89 -13.95 29.74
C LYS A 78 -11.03 -14.10 28.74
N THR A 79 -11.70 -13.00 28.40
CA THR A 79 -12.79 -12.94 27.42
C THR A 79 -12.32 -12.73 25.99
N ALA A 80 -11.03 -12.43 25.76
CA ALA A 80 -10.47 -12.29 24.43
C ALA A 80 -10.40 -13.68 23.76
N LYS A 81 -11.23 -13.86 22.73
CA LYS A 81 -11.21 -15.09 21.91
C LYS A 81 -10.09 -15.10 20.87
N GLU A 82 -9.64 -13.90 20.51
CA GLU A 82 -8.62 -13.66 19.49
C GLU A 82 -7.74 -12.48 19.93
N LEU A 83 -6.47 -12.56 19.54
CA LEU A 83 -5.53 -11.45 19.62
C LEU A 83 -5.83 -10.45 18.50
N LYS A 84 -6.03 -9.19 18.88
CA LYS A 84 -6.30 -8.08 17.97
C LYS A 84 -5.48 -6.85 18.38
N LEU A 85 -5.11 -5.97 17.43
CA LEU A 85 -4.27 -4.81 17.67
C LEU A 85 -4.75 -3.94 18.85
N HIS A 86 -6.05 -3.69 18.95
CA HIS A 86 -6.63 -2.82 19.99
C HIS A 86 -6.39 -3.33 21.43
N GLN A 87 -6.05 -4.61 21.59
CA GLN A 87 -5.67 -5.20 22.88
C GLN A 87 -4.17 -5.04 23.19
N ILE A 88 -3.36 -4.79 22.15
CA ILE A 88 -1.91 -4.66 22.17
C ILE A 88 -1.49 -3.20 22.26
N ALA A 89 -2.06 -2.33 21.43
CA ALA A 89 -1.75 -0.92 21.39
C ALA A 89 -2.96 -0.09 20.97
N LYS A 90 -3.03 1.16 21.40
CA LYS A 90 -4.14 2.08 21.12
C LYS A 90 -3.60 3.46 20.77
N GLY A 91 -4.42 4.26 20.10
CA GLY A 91 -4.11 5.66 19.77
C GLY A 91 -3.46 5.85 18.40
N SER A 92 -2.72 6.95 18.27
CA SER A 92 -1.90 7.26 17.09
C SER A 92 -0.71 6.31 16.96
N PHE A 93 0.00 6.37 15.82
CA PHE A 93 1.25 5.63 15.64
C PHE A 93 2.26 5.91 16.79
N LEU A 94 2.47 7.18 17.13
CA LEU A 94 3.39 7.58 18.20
C LEU A 94 2.94 7.10 19.59
N ASP A 95 1.63 7.03 19.85
CA ASP A 95 1.10 6.46 21.09
C ASP A 95 1.33 4.96 21.18
N MET A 96 1.19 4.24 20.05
CA MET A 96 1.39 2.80 20.01
C MET A 96 2.84 2.41 20.34
N LEU A 97 3.83 3.24 19.99
CA LEU A 97 5.23 3.04 20.37
C LEU A 97 5.47 3.03 21.89
N LYS A 98 4.53 3.54 22.70
CA LYS A 98 4.60 3.49 24.16
C LYS A 98 4.16 2.14 24.73
N SER A 99 3.58 1.26 23.90
CA SER A 99 3.00 0.00 24.36
C SER A 99 4.04 -1.06 24.67
N LYS A 100 4.00 -1.57 25.90
CA LYS A 100 4.79 -2.73 26.33
C LYS A 100 4.45 -3.99 25.55
N LYS A 101 3.16 -4.21 25.28
CA LYS A 101 2.70 -5.40 24.56
C LYS A 101 3.14 -5.37 23.10
N LEU A 102 3.11 -4.19 22.46
CA LEU A 102 3.59 -4.06 21.08
C LEU A 102 5.08 -4.36 20.99
N LYS A 103 5.89 -3.78 21.89
CA LYS A 103 7.32 -4.09 21.97
C LYS A 103 7.57 -5.58 22.16
N GLN A 104 6.82 -6.25 23.04
CA GLN A 104 6.91 -7.69 23.25
C GLN A 104 6.59 -8.51 21.98
N VAL A 105 5.55 -8.15 21.23
CA VAL A 105 5.22 -8.82 19.96
C VAL A 105 6.35 -8.65 18.95
N LEU A 106 6.86 -7.43 18.77
CA LEU A 106 7.95 -7.16 17.84
C LEU A 106 9.24 -7.90 18.22
N GLU A 107 9.65 -7.83 19.49
CA GLU A 107 10.83 -8.55 19.97
C GLU A 107 10.68 -10.07 19.85
N TRP A 108 9.48 -10.60 20.07
CA TRP A 108 9.21 -12.02 19.86
C TRP A 108 9.35 -12.41 18.38
N LEU A 109 8.81 -11.60 17.45
CA LEU A 109 8.94 -11.84 16.01
C LEU A 109 10.42 -11.88 15.57
N ASP A 110 11.20 -10.91 16.05
CA ASP A 110 12.64 -10.81 15.81
C ASP A 110 13.38 -12.07 16.33
N VAL A 111 13.16 -12.46 17.58
CA VAL A 111 13.78 -13.64 18.20
C VAL A 111 13.37 -14.95 17.52
N GLN A 112 12.11 -15.06 17.09
CA GLN A 112 11.59 -16.23 16.39
C GLN A 112 11.90 -16.20 14.87
N GLN A 113 12.67 -15.23 14.40
CA GLN A 113 13.09 -15.09 13.00
C GLN A 113 11.91 -15.01 12.01
N TYR A 114 10.82 -14.38 12.42
CA TYR A 114 9.76 -13.99 11.50
C TYR A 114 10.17 -12.76 10.71
N TYR A 115 9.77 -12.75 9.45
CA TYR A 115 9.78 -11.59 8.57
C TYR A 115 8.44 -10.86 8.69
N ILE A 116 8.46 -9.57 8.37
CA ILE A 116 7.25 -8.81 8.07
C ILE A 116 7.16 -8.65 6.57
N HIS A 117 5.93 -8.78 6.04
CA HIS A 117 5.62 -8.47 4.65
C HIS A 117 4.41 -7.55 4.62
N TYR A 118 4.34 -6.70 3.60
CA TYR A 118 3.21 -5.81 3.40
C TYR A 118 3.04 -5.38 1.95
N PHE A 119 1.79 -5.07 1.63
CA PHE A 119 1.37 -4.23 0.53
C PHE A 119 0.76 -2.96 1.14
N ASN A 120 1.27 -1.78 0.81
CA ASN A 120 0.75 -0.49 1.27
C ASN A 120 0.23 0.31 0.08
N LEU A 121 -1.04 0.70 0.13
CA LEU A 121 -1.72 1.46 -0.90
C LEU A 121 -2.29 2.75 -0.32
N ASN A 122 -1.78 3.88 -0.80
CA ASN A 122 -2.49 5.14 -0.68
C ASN A 122 -3.63 5.15 -1.69
N VAL A 123 -4.84 4.86 -1.22
CA VAL A 123 -6.04 4.66 -2.07
C VAL A 123 -6.41 5.90 -2.87
N LEU A 124 -6.19 7.09 -2.32
CA LEU A 124 -6.47 8.34 -3.02
C LEU A 124 -5.39 8.63 -4.08
N TYR A 125 -4.12 8.39 -3.76
CA TYR A 125 -3.04 8.51 -4.73
C TYR A 125 -3.26 7.58 -5.93
N TRP A 126 -3.56 6.30 -5.67
CA TRP A 126 -3.88 5.32 -6.70
C TRP A 126 -5.00 5.79 -7.64
N SER A 127 -6.06 6.35 -7.07
CA SER A 127 -7.23 6.82 -7.82
C SER A 127 -6.94 8.01 -8.76
N ILE A 128 -5.86 8.76 -8.49
CA ILE A 128 -5.54 10.01 -9.20
C ILE A 128 -4.47 9.79 -10.28
N ILE A 129 -3.50 8.90 -10.02
CA ILE A 129 -2.35 8.73 -10.93
C ILE A 129 -2.71 8.15 -12.29
N ASP A 130 -3.85 7.48 -12.42
CA ASP A 130 -4.38 6.94 -13.67
C ASP A 130 -4.54 8.02 -14.76
N ILE A 131 -4.82 9.27 -14.36
CA ILE A 131 -4.83 10.43 -15.26
C ILE A 131 -3.46 10.58 -15.95
N LEU A 132 -2.38 10.52 -15.18
CA LEU A 132 -1.03 10.65 -15.72
C LEU A 132 -0.55 9.36 -16.38
N ASP A 133 -0.90 8.19 -15.86
CA ASP A 133 -0.53 6.92 -16.48
C ASP A 133 -1.14 6.77 -17.88
N SER A 134 -2.34 7.31 -18.10
CA SER A 134 -2.97 7.35 -19.42
C SER A 134 -2.11 8.13 -20.41
N ILE A 135 -1.61 9.29 -19.98
CA ILE A 135 -0.81 10.16 -20.83
C ILE A 135 0.59 9.56 -21.04
N ILE A 136 1.23 9.08 -19.97
CA ILE A 136 2.59 8.53 -20.02
C ILE A 136 2.65 7.28 -20.89
N GLY A 137 1.67 6.38 -20.75
CA GLY A 137 1.58 5.15 -21.53
C GLY A 137 1.45 5.43 -23.03
N GLU A 138 0.55 6.34 -23.40
CA GLU A 138 0.27 6.68 -24.80
C GLU A 138 1.32 7.60 -25.43
N ALA A 139 1.87 8.55 -24.67
CA ALA A 139 2.93 9.43 -25.18
C ALA A 139 4.24 8.70 -25.47
N ASN A 140 4.49 7.57 -24.77
CA ASN A 140 5.71 6.76 -24.86
C ASN A 140 7.01 7.60 -24.87
N ASN A 141 7.00 8.71 -24.11
CA ASN A 141 8.11 9.65 -24.08
C ASN A 141 9.13 9.18 -23.03
N PRO A 142 10.40 8.91 -23.42
CA PRO A 142 11.41 8.39 -22.48
C PRO A 142 11.65 9.29 -21.27
N LEU A 143 11.49 10.61 -21.43
CA LEU A 143 11.67 11.57 -20.35
C LEU A 143 10.52 11.44 -19.33
N PHE A 144 9.26 11.37 -19.77
CA PHE A 144 8.13 11.19 -18.86
C PHE A 144 8.16 9.82 -18.18
N ILE A 145 8.52 8.77 -18.92
CA ILE A 145 8.72 7.43 -18.34
C ILE A 145 9.80 7.45 -17.26
N ARG A 146 10.92 8.15 -17.47
CA ARG A 146 12.01 8.22 -16.49
C ARG A 146 11.62 8.92 -15.20
N TYR A 147 10.80 9.95 -15.28
CA TYR A 147 10.40 10.80 -14.14
C TYR A 147 8.96 10.55 -13.68
N HIS A 148 8.36 9.42 -14.08
CA HIS A 148 6.94 9.16 -13.85
C HIS A 148 6.54 9.19 -12.36
N LEU A 149 7.39 8.71 -11.45
CA LEU A 149 7.12 8.73 -10.01
C LEU A 149 7.09 10.16 -9.47
N GLN A 150 8.04 11.00 -9.90
CA GLN A 150 8.10 12.42 -9.52
C GLN A 150 6.85 13.15 -9.99
N LEU A 151 6.51 13.02 -11.28
CA LEU A 151 5.38 13.72 -11.89
C LEU A 151 4.04 13.30 -11.27
N LYS A 152 3.89 12.01 -10.94
CA LYS A 152 2.72 11.52 -10.20
C LYS A 152 2.62 12.09 -8.79
N SER A 153 3.73 12.17 -8.08
CA SER A 153 3.78 12.80 -6.76
C SER A 153 3.41 14.28 -6.85
N ASP A 154 3.97 14.99 -7.83
CA ASP A 154 3.73 16.42 -8.05
C ASP A 154 2.26 16.72 -8.34
N PHE A 155 1.65 15.96 -9.24
CA PHE A 155 0.23 16.14 -9.57
C PHE A 155 -0.68 15.82 -8.40
N TYR A 156 -0.35 14.79 -7.63
CA TYR A 156 -1.08 14.47 -6.41
C TYR A 156 -0.96 15.58 -5.35
N GLU A 157 0.23 16.15 -5.15
CA GLU A 157 0.44 17.27 -4.23
C GLU A 157 -0.40 18.49 -4.63
N ILE A 158 -0.44 18.83 -5.93
CA ILE A 158 -1.31 19.89 -6.46
C ILE A 158 -2.79 19.56 -6.22
N ALA A 159 -3.23 18.33 -6.51
CA ALA A 159 -4.61 17.90 -6.33
C ALA A 159 -5.07 18.00 -4.86
N LEU A 160 -4.15 17.81 -3.90
CA LEU A 160 -4.48 17.88 -2.48
C LEU A 160 -4.54 19.29 -1.90
N LEU A 161 -4.07 20.33 -2.59
CA LEU A 161 -4.16 21.73 -2.11
C LEU A 161 -5.60 22.15 -1.82
N ASN A 162 -6.54 21.68 -2.66
CA ASN A 162 -7.98 21.79 -2.42
C ASN A 162 -8.68 20.48 -2.80
N SER A 163 -8.44 19.43 -1.99
CA SER A 163 -8.94 18.08 -2.25
C SER A 163 -10.47 18.01 -2.43
N ALA A 164 -11.24 18.81 -1.70
CA ALA A 164 -12.69 18.83 -1.82
C ALA A 164 -13.15 19.35 -3.20
N GLU A 165 -12.56 20.44 -3.68
CA GLU A 165 -12.87 20.98 -5.00
C GLU A 165 -12.39 20.04 -6.12
N PHE A 166 -11.19 19.47 -5.97
CA PHE A 166 -10.62 18.53 -6.93
C PHE A 166 -11.51 17.29 -7.09
N LEU A 167 -11.90 16.65 -5.98
CA LEU A 167 -12.77 15.47 -6.00
C LEU A 167 -14.15 15.78 -6.59
N LYS A 168 -14.70 16.95 -6.27
CA LYS A 168 -15.95 17.40 -6.88
C LYS A 168 -15.81 17.55 -8.40
N LYS A 169 -14.71 18.12 -8.88
CA LYS A 169 -14.45 18.24 -10.32
C LYS A 169 -14.31 16.89 -11.00
N LEU A 170 -13.63 15.92 -10.40
CA LEU A 170 -13.60 14.55 -10.92
C LEU A 170 -15.03 13.98 -11.05
N ALA A 171 -15.88 14.21 -10.06
CA ALA A 171 -17.27 13.73 -10.07
C ALA A 171 -18.11 14.41 -11.17
N ASP A 172 -17.92 15.71 -11.40
CA ASP A 172 -18.60 16.49 -12.45
C ASP A 172 -18.24 15.98 -13.87
N PHE A 173 -17.00 15.50 -14.04
CA PHE A 173 -16.52 14.86 -15.26
C PHE A 173 -16.88 13.37 -15.36
N ASN A 174 -17.53 12.80 -14.35
CA ASN A 174 -17.84 11.37 -14.26
C ASN A 174 -16.60 10.45 -14.27
N TYR A 175 -15.44 10.97 -13.88
CA TYR A 175 -14.18 10.21 -13.82
C TYR A 175 -14.32 8.93 -12.97
N PRO A 176 -13.73 7.77 -13.36
CA PRO A 176 -12.84 7.54 -14.50
C PRO A 176 -13.57 7.17 -15.81
N ASP A 177 -14.81 7.62 -16.00
CA ASP A 177 -15.58 7.47 -17.23
C ASP A 177 -15.91 8.85 -17.83
N VAL A 178 -14.84 9.59 -18.17
CA VAL A 178 -14.95 10.89 -18.83
C VAL A 178 -15.45 10.66 -20.26
N SER A 179 -16.64 11.19 -20.55
CA SER A 179 -17.25 11.10 -21.88
C SER A 179 -16.36 11.73 -22.94
N LYS A 180 -16.37 11.18 -24.15
CA LYS A 180 -15.58 11.66 -25.29
C LYS A 180 -15.77 13.15 -25.56
N GLU A 181 -16.98 13.67 -25.40
CA GLU A 181 -17.33 15.09 -25.63
C GLU A 181 -16.68 16.04 -24.60
N LYS A 182 -16.39 15.56 -23.40
CA LYS A 182 -15.79 16.33 -22.29
C LYS A 182 -14.30 16.09 -22.14
N ARG A 183 -13.69 15.20 -22.94
CA ARG A 183 -12.29 14.81 -22.81
C ARG A 183 -11.35 16.02 -22.87
N ASP A 184 -11.49 16.86 -23.89
CA ASP A 184 -10.62 18.03 -24.07
C ASP A 184 -10.80 19.04 -22.92
N GLU A 185 -12.04 19.22 -22.44
CA GLU A 185 -12.34 20.07 -21.28
C GLU A 185 -11.66 19.54 -20.01
N PHE A 186 -11.71 18.22 -19.78
CA PHE A 186 -11.02 17.57 -18.67
C PHE A 186 -9.50 17.76 -18.76
N CYS A 187 -8.90 17.52 -19.93
CA CYS A 187 -7.48 17.74 -20.19
C CYS A 187 -7.08 19.19 -19.94
N LEU A 188 -7.82 20.16 -20.49
CA LEU A 188 -7.59 21.59 -20.26
C LEU A 188 -7.68 21.96 -18.78
N TRP A 189 -8.67 21.41 -18.06
CA TRP A 189 -8.80 21.62 -16.62
C TRP A 189 -7.57 21.12 -15.85
N THR A 190 -7.04 19.93 -16.16
CA THR A 190 -5.83 19.42 -15.50
C THR A 190 -4.59 20.29 -15.80
N ILE A 191 -4.46 20.79 -17.03
CA ILE A 191 -3.38 21.72 -17.42
C ILE A 191 -3.48 23.01 -16.62
N LEU A 192 -4.66 23.63 -16.57
CA LEU A 192 -4.89 24.87 -15.84
C LEU A 192 -4.65 24.70 -14.34
N LEU A 193 -5.05 23.56 -13.76
CA LEU A 193 -4.77 23.22 -12.37
C LEU A 193 -3.26 23.20 -12.09
N SER A 194 -2.48 22.57 -12.98
CA SER A 194 -1.01 22.51 -12.87
C SER A 194 -0.35 23.89 -13.03
N GLU A 195 -0.84 24.71 -13.95
CA GLU A 195 -0.32 26.06 -14.17
C GLU A 195 -0.63 27.00 -12.99
N GLN A 196 -1.86 26.95 -12.47
CA GLN A 196 -2.32 27.77 -11.35
C GLN A 196 -1.51 27.54 -10.07
N HIS A 197 -1.09 26.29 -9.83
CA HIS A 197 -0.36 25.88 -8.63
C HIS A 197 1.10 25.56 -8.93
N SER A 198 1.68 26.18 -9.97
CA SER A 198 3.06 25.93 -10.39
C SER A 198 4.10 26.35 -9.34
N ASP A 199 3.76 27.26 -8.44
CA ASP A 199 4.60 27.83 -7.40
C ASP A 199 4.85 26.88 -6.21
N VAL A 200 3.99 25.88 -6.00
CA VAL A 200 4.17 24.89 -4.93
C VAL A 200 5.26 23.87 -5.24
N LEU A 201 5.68 23.79 -6.50
CA LEU A 201 6.69 22.84 -6.98
C LEU A 201 7.96 23.58 -7.42
N PRO A 202 9.13 22.90 -7.41
CA PRO A 202 10.32 23.41 -8.08
C PRO A 202 10.03 23.72 -9.55
N VAL A 203 10.50 24.88 -10.05
CA VAL A 203 10.21 25.39 -11.41
C VAL A 203 10.39 24.33 -12.51
N GLN A 204 11.45 23.53 -12.43
CA GLN A 204 11.70 22.45 -13.39
C GLN A 204 10.65 21.34 -13.35
N ARG A 205 10.22 20.94 -12.14
CA ARG A 205 9.18 19.92 -11.92
C ARG A 205 7.82 20.40 -12.40
N SER A 206 7.44 21.63 -12.03
CA SER A 206 6.19 22.24 -12.50
C SER A 206 6.13 22.32 -14.03
N LYS A 207 7.18 22.83 -14.67
CA LYS A 207 7.23 22.90 -16.14
C LYS A 207 7.06 21.53 -16.77
N MET A 208 7.78 20.53 -16.26
CA MET A 208 7.72 19.17 -16.79
C MET A 208 6.34 18.52 -16.61
N LEU A 209 5.68 18.73 -15.47
CA LEU A 209 4.31 18.27 -15.25
C LEU A 209 3.33 18.93 -16.21
N THR A 210 3.40 20.25 -16.37
CA THR A 210 2.55 20.99 -17.31
C THR A 210 2.79 20.53 -18.76
N ASP A 211 4.04 20.30 -19.16
CA ASP A 211 4.39 19.79 -20.50
C ASP A 211 3.82 18.36 -20.72
N LEU A 212 3.87 17.50 -19.70
CA LEU A 212 3.21 16.19 -19.73
C LEU A 212 1.70 16.34 -19.92
N LEU A 213 1.02 17.14 -19.09
CA LEU A 213 -0.42 17.34 -19.17
C LEU A 213 -0.85 17.94 -20.52
N LYS A 214 -0.08 18.87 -21.09
CA LYS A 214 -0.33 19.41 -22.44
C LYS A 214 -0.26 18.37 -23.54
N THR A 215 0.55 17.32 -23.36
CA THR A 215 0.62 16.21 -24.31
C THR A 215 -0.72 15.47 -24.44
N SER A 216 -1.56 15.49 -23.40
CA SER A 216 -2.88 14.83 -23.43
C SER A 216 -3.80 15.29 -24.57
N LEU A 217 -3.68 16.56 -25.00
CA LEU A 217 -4.47 17.17 -26.07
C LEU A 217 -4.04 16.71 -27.47
N THR A 218 -2.88 16.07 -27.59
CA THR A 218 -2.34 15.57 -28.87
C THR A 218 -2.48 14.07 -29.03
N LEU A 219 -2.87 13.35 -27.98
CA LEU A 219 -2.97 11.90 -27.98
C LEU A 219 -4.31 11.45 -28.56
N GLU A 220 -4.36 10.29 -29.21
CA GLU A 220 -5.61 9.76 -29.75
C GLU A 220 -6.47 9.11 -28.67
N GLU A 221 -5.85 8.52 -27.64
CA GLU A 221 -6.52 7.79 -26.57
C GLU A 221 -5.99 8.20 -25.19
N LEU A 222 -6.80 8.01 -24.16
CA LEU A 222 -6.45 8.16 -22.74
C LEU A 222 -7.12 7.01 -21.95
N PRO A 223 -6.49 5.83 -21.88
CA PRO A 223 -7.18 4.58 -21.52
C PRO A 223 -7.73 4.52 -20.09
N TYR A 224 -7.14 5.22 -19.11
CA TYR A 224 -7.54 5.14 -17.71
C TYR A 224 -8.42 6.31 -17.25
N ILE A 225 -8.86 7.18 -18.16
CA ILE A 225 -9.83 8.24 -17.84
C ILE A 225 -11.19 8.01 -18.51
N SER A 226 -11.33 6.96 -19.32
CA SER A 226 -12.54 6.67 -20.10
C SER A 226 -12.83 5.16 -20.13
N GLY A 227 -14.10 4.77 -20.19
CA GLY A 227 -14.51 3.36 -20.28
C GLY A 227 -14.53 2.61 -18.94
N GLY A 228 -14.23 3.29 -17.83
CA GLY A 228 -14.45 2.77 -16.48
C GLY A 228 -15.92 2.83 -16.04
N HIS A 229 -16.19 2.43 -14.80
CA HIS A 229 -17.47 2.71 -14.16
C HIS A 229 -17.47 4.13 -13.60
N GLY A 230 -18.34 5.00 -14.12
CA GLY A 230 -18.37 6.41 -13.73
C GLY A 230 -18.45 6.63 -12.22
N LYS A 231 -17.62 7.55 -11.71
CA LYS A 231 -17.43 7.86 -10.28
C LYS A 231 -16.83 6.73 -9.43
N GLU A 232 -16.55 5.56 -9.97
CA GLU A 232 -15.93 4.46 -9.24
C GLU A 232 -14.42 4.48 -9.40
N LEU A 233 -13.70 4.75 -8.30
CA LEU A 233 -12.25 4.91 -8.32
C LEU A 233 -11.52 3.59 -8.07
N ILE A 234 -12.07 2.75 -7.18
CA ILE A 234 -11.55 1.42 -6.87
C ILE A 234 -12.76 0.49 -6.71
N ASP A 235 -12.85 -0.54 -7.55
CA ASP A 235 -13.91 -1.55 -7.49
C ASP A 235 -13.60 -2.67 -6.49
N ASP A 236 -12.35 -3.12 -6.43
CA ASP A 236 -11.90 -4.10 -5.44
C ASP A 236 -10.38 -4.01 -5.21
N PHE A 237 -9.89 -4.85 -4.31
CA PHE A 237 -8.48 -4.95 -3.94
C PHE A 237 -7.83 -6.27 -4.42
N LEU A 238 -8.51 -7.04 -5.28
CA LEU A 238 -8.12 -8.38 -5.73
C LEU A 238 -6.69 -8.42 -6.28
N VAL A 239 -6.35 -7.45 -7.12
CA VAL A 239 -5.05 -7.40 -7.81
C VAL A 239 -3.88 -7.45 -6.81
N TYR A 240 -4.07 -6.90 -5.61
CA TYR A 240 -3.05 -6.85 -4.57
C TYR A 240 -2.86 -8.19 -3.85
N TYR A 241 -3.92 -9.02 -3.77
CA TYR A 241 -3.82 -10.40 -3.31
C TYR A 241 -3.10 -11.25 -4.36
N LEU A 242 -3.58 -11.21 -5.61
CA LEU A 242 -3.04 -12.03 -6.70
C LEU A 242 -1.53 -11.81 -6.88
N GLN A 243 -1.07 -10.56 -6.77
CA GLN A 243 0.33 -10.22 -6.92
C GLN A 243 1.25 -11.01 -6.01
N LYS A 244 0.94 -11.13 -4.71
CA LYS A 244 1.78 -11.89 -3.79
C LYS A 244 1.78 -13.38 -4.13
N LEU A 245 0.62 -13.94 -4.51
CA LEU A 245 0.47 -15.36 -4.83
C LEU A 245 1.38 -15.77 -5.99
N TYR A 246 1.43 -14.98 -7.07
CA TYR A 246 2.24 -15.34 -8.22
C TYR A 246 3.71 -14.92 -8.10
N ILE A 247 4.04 -13.85 -7.36
CA ILE A 247 5.44 -13.50 -7.08
C ILE A 247 6.08 -14.65 -6.28
N PHE A 248 5.45 -15.07 -5.19
CA PHE A 248 5.90 -16.16 -4.33
C PHE A 248 5.20 -17.49 -4.64
N LYS A 249 5.13 -17.86 -5.93
CA LYS A 249 4.44 -19.07 -6.42
C LYS A 249 4.82 -20.39 -5.72
N ASN A 250 5.99 -20.46 -5.08
CA ASN A 250 6.49 -21.64 -4.38
C ASN A 250 6.15 -21.64 -2.87
N SER A 251 5.53 -20.57 -2.37
CA SER A 251 5.23 -20.34 -0.95
C SER A 251 3.75 -20.58 -0.64
N ARG A 252 3.43 -20.81 0.64
CA ARG A 252 2.05 -20.92 1.12
C ARG A 252 1.55 -19.57 1.64
N HIS A 253 0.32 -19.21 1.30
CA HIS A 253 -0.34 -17.98 1.73
C HIS A 253 -1.59 -18.29 2.55
N ILE A 254 -1.69 -17.73 3.76
CA ILE A 254 -2.77 -18.00 4.71
C ILE A 254 -3.40 -16.66 5.10
N PHE A 255 -4.58 -16.38 4.58
CA PHE A 255 -5.32 -15.14 4.83
C PHE A 255 -6.35 -15.31 5.94
N ASP A 256 -6.63 -14.23 6.70
CA ASP A 256 -7.90 -14.16 7.45
C ASP A 256 -9.09 -14.24 6.49
N GLU A 257 -10.25 -14.60 7.01
CA GLU A 257 -11.48 -14.76 6.24
C GLU A 257 -11.93 -13.42 5.61
N GLU A 258 -11.94 -13.35 4.27
CA GLU A 258 -12.61 -12.27 3.52
C GLU A 258 -13.35 -12.88 2.32
N GLU A 259 -14.62 -13.24 2.54
CA GLU A 259 -15.44 -14.03 1.61
C GLU A 259 -15.53 -13.42 0.20
N HIS A 260 -15.57 -12.09 0.10
CA HIS A 260 -15.65 -11.40 -1.19
C HIS A 260 -14.37 -11.61 -2.02
N ILE A 261 -13.20 -11.44 -1.41
CA ILE A 261 -11.92 -11.65 -2.08
C ILE A 261 -11.72 -13.13 -2.40
N GLU A 262 -12.11 -14.04 -1.52
CA GLU A 262 -12.04 -15.48 -1.77
C GLU A 262 -12.85 -15.87 -3.03
N GLN A 263 -14.08 -15.35 -3.16
CA GLN A 263 -14.92 -15.55 -4.35
C GLN A 263 -14.30 -14.97 -5.61
N LEU A 264 -13.73 -13.76 -5.52
CA LEU A 264 -13.05 -13.13 -6.65
C LEU A 264 -11.85 -13.99 -7.09
N ILE A 265 -10.95 -14.39 -6.18
CA ILE A 265 -9.79 -15.21 -6.52
C ILE A 265 -10.21 -16.53 -7.19
N ALA A 266 -11.28 -17.18 -6.72
CA ALA A 266 -11.81 -18.39 -7.34
C ALA A 266 -12.26 -18.18 -8.81
N GLY A 267 -12.71 -16.97 -9.16
CA GLY A 267 -13.05 -16.55 -10.52
C GLY A 267 -11.84 -16.22 -11.41
N PHE A 268 -10.64 -16.11 -10.85
CA PHE A 268 -9.41 -15.73 -11.57
C PHE A 268 -8.32 -16.83 -11.45
N PRO A 269 -8.50 -18.01 -12.06
CA PRO A 269 -7.50 -19.07 -12.02
C PRO A 269 -6.18 -18.66 -12.69
N MET A 270 -5.09 -18.78 -11.94
CA MET A 270 -3.73 -18.46 -12.40
C MET A 270 -2.90 -19.72 -12.65
N GLU A 271 -2.05 -19.67 -13.67
CA GLU A 271 -1.14 -20.75 -14.04
C GLU A 271 0.28 -20.19 -14.24
N TYR A 272 1.30 -20.98 -13.90
CA TYR A 272 2.69 -20.72 -14.29
C TYR A 272 3.08 -21.72 -15.37
N GLY A 273 3.08 -21.28 -16.63
CA GLY A 273 3.14 -22.16 -17.79
C GLY A 273 1.86 -22.98 -17.86
N ILE A 274 1.95 -24.28 -17.57
CA ILE A 274 0.79 -25.20 -17.56
C ILE A 274 0.38 -25.64 -16.15
N LYS A 275 1.05 -25.14 -15.10
CA LYS A 275 0.81 -25.57 -13.71
C LYS A 275 -0.10 -24.58 -13.00
N PRO A 276 -1.23 -25.02 -12.41
CA PRO A 276 -2.10 -24.14 -11.65
C PRO A 276 -1.40 -23.65 -10.37
N ILE A 277 -1.65 -22.40 -10.01
CA ILE A 277 -1.19 -21.79 -8.75
C ILE A 277 -2.29 -22.00 -7.71
N MET A 278 -2.08 -22.97 -6.82
CA MET A 278 -3.00 -23.33 -5.73
C MET A 278 -2.28 -23.24 -4.39
N ASN A 279 -1.70 -22.08 -4.12
CA ASN A 279 -0.77 -21.88 -3.01
C ASN A 279 -1.34 -21.01 -1.87
N HIS A 280 -2.66 -20.78 -1.86
CA HIS A 280 -3.33 -19.96 -0.86
C HIS A 280 -4.50 -20.69 -0.18
N GLN A 281 -4.89 -20.20 0.98
CA GLN A 281 -6.10 -20.58 1.70
C GLN A 281 -6.60 -19.41 2.56
N PHE A 282 -7.90 -19.40 2.84
CA PHE A 282 -8.55 -18.51 3.80
C PHE A 282 -8.89 -19.30 5.06
N VAL A 283 -8.66 -18.71 6.23
CA VAL A 283 -8.91 -19.37 7.52
C VAL A 283 -9.57 -18.40 8.48
N LYS A 284 -10.38 -18.93 9.38
CA LYS A 284 -10.91 -18.14 10.49
C LYS A 284 -9.81 -17.82 11.49
N SER A 285 -9.56 -16.55 11.76
CA SER A 285 -8.47 -16.10 12.64
C SER A 285 -8.42 -16.79 14.02
N HIS A 286 -9.54 -17.10 14.69
CA HIS A 286 -9.51 -17.86 15.96
C HIS A 286 -8.78 -19.21 15.91
N HIS A 287 -8.65 -19.83 14.74
CA HIS A 287 -7.94 -21.09 14.56
C HIS A 287 -6.49 -20.93 14.09
N CYS A 288 -6.04 -19.71 13.79
CA CYS A 288 -4.71 -19.47 13.24
C CYS A 288 -4.00 -18.30 13.95
N ARG A 289 -3.06 -18.61 14.86
CA ARG A 289 -2.31 -17.59 15.60
C ARG A 289 -1.43 -16.71 14.72
N GLY A 290 -0.89 -17.24 13.63
CA GLY A 290 -0.12 -16.45 12.66
C GLY A 290 -0.96 -15.35 12.02
N VAL A 291 -2.23 -15.63 11.71
CA VAL A 291 -3.20 -14.62 11.23
C VAL A 291 -3.50 -13.60 12.32
N GLN A 292 -3.72 -14.02 13.57
CA GLN A 292 -3.97 -13.07 14.67
C GLN A 292 -2.77 -12.14 14.98
N VAL A 293 -1.53 -12.64 14.84
CA VAL A 293 -0.35 -11.78 14.93
C VAL A 293 -0.25 -10.86 13.70
N SER A 294 -0.71 -11.33 12.54
CA SER A 294 -0.81 -10.51 11.33
C SER A 294 -1.81 -9.36 11.48
N ASP A 295 -2.92 -9.51 12.23
CA ASP A 295 -3.81 -8.40 12.60
C ASP A 295 -3.05 -7.26 13.30
N VAL A 296 -2.21 -7.63 14.28
CA VAL A 296 -1.39 -6.67 15.03
C VAL A 296 -0.42 -5.95 14.09
N VAL A 297 0.25 -6.69 13.20
CA VAL A 297 1.22 -6.13 12.25
C VAL A 297 0.52 -5.25 11.22
N ALA A 298 -0.54 -5.73 10.57
CA ALA A 298 -1.28 -5.02 9.54
C ALA A 298 -1.90 -3.74 10.08
N GLY A 299 -2.58 -3.81 11.23
CA GLY A 299 -3.14 -2.63 11.86
C GLY A 299 -2.07 -1.62 12.33
N PHE A 300 -0.93 -2.09 12.86
CA PHE A 300 0.15 -1.20 13.30
C PHE A 300 0.83 -0.51 12.11
N LEU A 301 1.12 -1.26 11.03
CA LEU A 301 1.62 -0.70 9.78
C LEU A 301 0.60 0.24 9.14
N GLY A 302 -0.70 -0.03 9.26
CA GLY A 302 -1.76 0.90 8.88
C GLY A 302 -1.64 2.23 9.60
N LYS A 303 -1.42 2.23 10.91
CA LYS A 303 -1.17 3.49 11.66
C LYS A 303 0.13 4.16 11.23
N TYR A 304 1.19 3.40 10.98
CA TYR A 304 2.47 3.92 10.53
C TYR A 304 2.38 4.60 9.16
N PHE A 305 1.83 3.94 8.14
CA PHE A 305 1.74 4.51 6.80
C PHE A 305 0.75 5.68 6.72
N ASN A 306 -0.36 5.65 7.47
CA ASN A 306 -1.23 6.83 7.58
C ASN A 306 -0.51 8.01 8.24
N TYR A 307 0.30 7.77 9.28
CA TYR A 307 1.14 8.82 9.87
C TYR A 307 2.12 9.40 8.83
N LEU A 308 2.80 8.56 8.04
CA LEU A 308 3.69 9.06 6.98
C LEU A 308 2.94 9.83 5.89
N LYS A 309 1.70 9.45 5.58
CA LYS A 309 0.86 10.16 4.62
C LYS A 309 0.43 11.53 5.14
N ASP A 310 0.00 11.60 6.40
CA ASP A 310 -0.67 12.78 6.97
C ASP A 310 0.31 13.77 7.65
N THR A 311 1.57 13.39 7.84
CA THR A 311 2.59 14.22 8.52
C THR A 311 3.57 14.84 7.51
N ASN A 312 3.83 16.14 7.66
CA ASN A 312 4.84 16.86 6.87
C ASN A 312 6.27 16.62 7.42
N ASN A 313 7.29 17.02 6.65
CA ASN A 313 8.68 16.72 6.99
C ASN A 313 9.15 17.41 8.30
N GLU A 314 8.70 18.64 8.57
CA GLU A 314 9.08 19.38 9.78
C GLU A 314 8.50 18.72 11.04
N GLN A 315 7.20 18.40 11.02
CA GLN A 315 6.54 17.72 12.11
C GLN A 315 7.12 16.32 12.32
N LEU A 316 7.42 15.59 11.24
CA LEU A 316 8.07 14.29 11.32
C LEU A 316 9.41 14.37 12.07
N MET A 317 10.23 15.38 11.77
CA MET A 317 11.51 15.57 12.47
C MET A 317 11.30 15.86 13.96
N LEU A 318 10.39 16.77 14.31
CA LEU A 318 10.06 17.09 15.70
C LEU A 318 9.56 15.86 16.46
N ASP A 319 8.67 15.09 15.85
CA ASP A 319 8.10 13.89 16.45
C ASP A 319 9.17 12.83 16.71
N LEU A 320 10.08 12.59 15.75
CA LEU A 320 11.18 11.64 15.92
C LEU A 320 12.18 12.09 17.00
N ASP A 321 12.54 13.38 17.03
CA ASP A 321 13.45 13.92 18.04
C ASP A 321 12.82 13.93 19.45
N SER A 322 11.49 13.91 19.54
CA SER A 322 10.74 13.84 20.81
C SER A 322 10.53 12.43 21.37
N LEU A 323 10.90 11.38 20.62
CA LEU A 323 10.70 10.00 21.06
C LEU A 323 11.47 9.71 22.35
N THR A 324 10.77 9.17 23.34
CA THR A 324 11.44 8.62 24.53
C THR A 324 12.32 7.42 24.15
N GLU A 325 13.34 7.12 24.96
CA GLU A 325 14.20 5.94 24.76
C GLU A 325 13.38 4.64 24.59
N TYR A 326 12.26 4.54 25.31
CA TYR A 326 11.37 3.40 25.23
C TYR A 326 10.62 3.30 23.89
N GLN A 327 10.07 4.42 23.41
CA GLN A 327 9.41 4.47 22.10
C GLN A 327 10.42 4.20 20.99
N LEU A 328 11.62 4.77 21.08
CA LEU A 328 12.71 4.52 20.15
C LEU A 328 13.11 3.04 20.16
N ALA A 329 13.20 2.39 21.32
CA ALA A 329 13.50 0.96 21.40
C ALA A 329 12.40 0.10 20.75
N THR A 330 11.14 0.46 20.93
CA THR A 330 10.00 -0.21 20.28
C THR A 330 10.06 -0.04 18.76
N PHE A 331 10.38 1.16 18.28
CA PHE A 331 10.52 1.43 16.86
C PHE A 331 11.73 0.69 16.25
N LYS A 332 12.87 0.67 16.96
CA LYS A 332 14.04 -0.13 16.56
C LYS A 332 13.72 -1.61 16.42
N ALA A 333 12.83 -2.17 17.25
CA ALA A 333 12.41 -3.55 17.11
C ALA A 333 11.66 -3.81 15.80
N LEU A 334 10.75 -2.90 15.39
CA LEU A 334 10.14 -2.96 14.07
C LEU A 334 11.18 -2.83 12.95
N ASN A 335 12.07 -1.83 13.05
CA ASN A 335 13.04 -1.54 12.00
C ASN A 335 13.99 -2.72 11.75
N ARG A 336 14.45 -3.41 12.80
CA ARG A 336 15.28 -4.62 12.64
C ARG A 336 14.58 -5.70 11.82
N ILE A 337 13.31 -5.99 12.12
CA ILE A 337 12.55 -6.98 11.36
C ILE A 337 12.37 -6.54 9.91
N LEU A 338 12.07 -5.25 9.68
CA LEU A 338 11.93 -4.71 8.32
C LEU A 338 13.23 -4.80 7.53
N THR A 339 14.37 -4.45 8.12
CA THR A 339 15.70 -4.58 7.52
C THR A 339 15.98 -6.04 7.15
N THR A 340 15.83 -6.97 8.08
CA THR A 340 16.05 -8.41 7.83
C THR A 340 15.08 -8.96 6.77
N SER A 341 13.85 -8.45 6.72
CA SER A 341 12.86 -8.81 5.71
C SER A 341 13.28 -8.31 4.32
N ASP A 342 13.73 -7.06 4.19
CA ASP A 342 14.21 -6.49 2.91
C ASP A 342 15.44 -7.23 2.38
N GLU A 343 16.41 -7.49 3.26
CA GLU A 343 17.62 -8.25 2.96
C GLU A 343 17.29 -9.66 2.48
N THR A 344 16.27 -10.30 3.09
CA THR A 344 15.82 -11.64 2.70
C THR A 344 15.10 -11.61 1.35
N SER A 345 14.12 -10.74 1.20
CA SER A 345 13.37 -10.59 -0.04
C SER A 345 12.71 -9.21 -0.13
N ARG A 346 13.20 -8.40 -1.06
CA ARG A 346 12.52 -7.18 -1.52
C ARG A 346 11.08 -7.41 -1.99
N GLY A 347 10.72 -8.66 -2.35
CA GLY A 347 9.35 -9.02 -2.70
C GLY A 347 8.37 -8.98 -1.51
N PHE A 348 8.85 -8.97 -0.27
CA PHE A 348 8.00 -8.83 0.91
C PHE A 348 7.31 -7.46 0.96
N PHE A 349 7.91 -6.43 0.37
CA PHE A 349 7.38 -5.08 0.39
C PHE A 349 6.85 -4.67 -0.97
N THR A 350 5.67 -4.06 -0.96
CA THR A 350 5.09 -3.46 -2.15
C THR A 350 4.39 -2.18 -1.72
N VAL A 351 4.70 -1.09 -2.40
CA VAL A 351 4.20 0.25 -2.02
C VAL A 351 3.67 1.00 -3.23
N VAL A 352 2.47 1.51 -3.09
CA VAL A 352 1.79 2.37 -4.07
C VAL A 352 1.40 3.64 -3.33
N ASN A 353 2.32 4.59 -3.35
CA ASN A 353 2.26 5.84 -2.60
C ASN A 353 3.16 6.90 -3.25
N THR A 354 3.07 8.12 -2.74
CA THR A 354 3.82 9.27 -3.28
C THR A 354 5.33 9.15 -3.07
N GLU A 355 6.10 9.89 -3.88
CA GLU A 355 7.56 10.01 -3.67
C GLU A 355 7.85 10.59 -2.28
N ALA A 356 7.06 11.56 -1.83
CA ALA A 356 7.21 12.19 -0.53
C ALA A 356 7.00 11.21 0.64
N GLU A 357 5.98 10.35 0.58
CA GLU A 357 5.74 9.29 1.58
C GLU A 357 6.92 8.31 1.63
N ARG A 358 7.50 7.95 0.48
CA ARG A 358 8.67 7.06 0.42
C ARG A 358 9.92 7.71 1.01
N GLN A 359 10.16 8.99 0.73
CA GLN A 359 11.27 9.74 1.31
C GLN A 359 11.14 9.83 2.83
N ARG A 360 9.92 10.08 3.35
CA ARG A 360 9.66 10.07 4.80
C ARG A 360 9.88 8.69 5.42
N HIS A 361 9.43 7.61 4.78
CA HIS A 361 9.71 6.24 5.23
C HIS A 361 11.22 5.98 5.33
N TYR A 362 11.97 6.31 4.27
CA TYR A 362 13.42 6.14 4.23
C TYR A 362 14.14 6.94 5.32
N PHE A 363 13.78 8.22 5.48
CA PHE A 363 14.32 9.09 6.53
C PHE A 363 14.09 8.52 7.94
N VAL A 364 12.90 7.98 8.18
CA VAL A 364 12.55 7.35 9.46
C VAL A 364 13.40 6.10 9.71
N CYS A 365 13.55 5.22 8.72
CA CYS A 365 14.40 4.02 8.83
C CYS A 365 15.87 4.40 9.11
N GLU A 366 16.42 5.41 8.43
CA GLU A 366 17.77 5.92 8.69
C GLU A 366 17.92 6.47 10.11
N LYS A 367 16.97 7.28 10.57
CA LYS A 367 17.02 7.92 11.91
C LYS A 367 16.88 6.92 13.05
N VAL A 368 16.06 5.90 12.89
CA VAL A 368 15.86 4.85 13.90
C VAL A 368 17.04 3.87 13.92
N GLY A 369 17.85 3.85 12.85
CA GLY A 369 19.07 3.06 12.71
C GLY A 369 18.79 1.73 12.01
N TYR A 370 19.51 1.49 10.91
CA TYR A 370 19.57 0.21 10.21
C TYR A 370 20.15 -0.89 11.08
#